data_AF-A0A9D5K1E6-F1
#
_entry.id   AF-A0A9D5K1E6-F1
#
_cell.length_a   1.000
_cell.length_b   1.000
_cell.length_c   1.000
_cell.angle_alpha   90.00
_cell.angle_beta   90.00
_cell.angle_gamma   90.00
#
_symmetry.space_group_name_H-M   'P 1'
#
loop_
_entity.id
_entity.type
_entity.pdbx_description
1 polymer ?
#
loop_
_entity_poly.entity_id
_entity_poly.type
_entity_poly.pdbx_seq_one_letter_code
_entity_poly.pdbx_strand_id
1 'polypeptide(L)'
;MKKCFSVVAMIPLHIRGIGHPSPPKYRGPSRGVKKTSHLPVPTMLLGALALIILLGGNALSAPVDVWLRRGNEAYEAQQYDSAVVYYQKIIDAGVTNSAVHYNLGNAYFRLNKKG
;
A
#
# COMPACT_ATOMS: atom_id res chain seq x y z
N MET A 1 12.12 5.99 -97.24
CA MET A 1 13.44 6.66 -97.35
C MET A 1 13.24 8.16 -97.16
N LYS A 2 14.15 8.79 -96.41
CA LYS A 2 14.49 10.24 -96.36
C LYS A 2 13.63 11.18 -95.50
N LYS A 3 14.24 11.57 -94.38
CA LYS A 3 14.00 12.80 -93.63
C LYS A 3 14.72 14.00 -94.29
N CYS A 4 14.27 15.19 -93.88
CA CYS A 4 14.86 16.54 -94.01
C CYS A 4 14.63 17.22 -95.37
N PHE A 5 14.24 18.50 -95.45
CA PHE A 5 14.87 19.66 -94.79
C PHE A 5 13.95 20.90 -94.80
N SER A 6 14.09 21.73 -93.76
CA SER A 6 14.07 23.23 -93.79
C SER A 6 12.73 23.92 -94.10
N VAL A 7 12.37 25.13 -93.63
CA VAL A 7 13.09 26.30 -93.08
C VAL A 7 12.03 27.15 -92.32
N VAL A 8 12.50 28.13 -91.53
CA VAL A 8 11.87 29.43 -91.17
C VAL A 8 11.05 29.48 -89.88
N ALA A 9 11.56 30.20 -88.87
CA ALA A 9 11.02 31.51 -88.48
C ALA A 9 11.72 32.05 -87.23
N MET A 10 12.32 33.23 -87.38
CA MET A 10 12.80 34.12 -86.33
C MET A 10 11.66 34.49 -85.36
N ILE A 11 11.88 34.32 -84.05
CA ILE A 11 11.17 35.07 -83.01
C ILE A 11 12.19 35.47 -81.94
N PRO A 12 12.40 36.77 -81.66
CA PRO A 12 13.28 37.20 -80.58
C PRO A 12 12.56 37.04 -79.22
N LEU A 13 13.02 36.08 -78.41
CA LEU A 13 12.53 35.89 -77.05
C LEU A 13 13.31 36.81 -76.10
N HIS A 14 12.63 37.85 -75.61
CA HIS A 14 13.16 38.77 -74.61
C HIS A 14 13.30 38.05 -73.26
N ILE A 15 14.54 37.74 -72.87
CA ILE A 15 14.86 37.12 -71.57
C ILE A 15 14.91 38.21 -70.49
N ARG A 16 14.01 38.12 -69.50
CA ARG A 16 14.23 38.68 -68.16
C ARG A 16 13.85 37.62 -67.12
N GLY A 17 14.88 37.06 -66.49
CA GLY A 17 14.72 36.17 -65.34
C GLY A 17 14.47 36.96 -64.06
N ILE A 18 13.56 36.47 -63.21
CA ILE A 18 13.49 36.87 -61.80
C ILE A 18 13.05 35.65 -60.96
N GLY A 19 13.97 35.21 -60.08
CA GLY A 19 13.82 34.48 -58.81
C GLY A 19 12.72 33.43 -58.60
N HIS A 20 13.13 32.18 -58.36
CA HIS A 20 12.28 31.18 -57.70
C HIS A 20 12.38 31.32 -56.17
N PRO A 21 11.27 31.48 -55.43
CA PRO A 21 11.30 31.47 -53.98
C PRO A 21 11.54 30.04 -53.45
N SER A 22 12.52 29.88 -52.57
CA SER A 22 12.72 28.64 -51.82
C SER A 22 11.52 28.39 -50.89
N PRO A 23 10.92 27.17 -50.86
CA PRO A 23 9.81 26.89 -49.96
C PRO A 23 10.27 26.91 -48.48
N PRO A 24 9.36 27.25 -47.54
CA PRO A 24 9.70 27.39 -46.13
C PRO A 24 10.12 26.06 -45.49
N LYS A 25 11.11 26.09 -44.60
CA LYS A 25 11.51 24.95 -43.77
C LYS A 25 10.38 24.59 -42.81
N TYR A 26 9.71 23.46 -43.03
CA TYR A 26 8.72 22.94 -42.08
C TYR A 26 9.43 22.53 -40.78
N ARG A 27 9.18 23.30 -39.71
CA ARG A 27 9.57 22.94 -38.33
C ARG A 27 8.57 21.91 -37.83
N GLY A 28 9.02 20.68 -37.59
CA GLY A 28 8.17 19.60 -37.13
C GLY A 28 7.43 19.94 -35.82
N PRO A 29 6.31 19.28 -35.52
CA PRO A 29 5.57 19.56 -34.29
C PRO A 29 6.44 19.25 -33.08
N SER A 30 6.69 20.26 -32.24
CA SER A 30 7.19 20.07 -30.89
C SER A 30 6.17 19.25 -30.13
N ARG A 31 6.40 17.93 -30.01
CA ARG A 31 5.57 17.04 -29.19
C ARG A 31 5.61 17.57 -27.76
N GLY A 32 4.57 18.30 -27.37
CA GLY A 32 4.25 18.53 -25.98
C GLY A 32 3.97 17.18 -25.35
N VAL A 33 5.00 16.56 -24.80
CA VAL A 33 4.86 15.44 -23.87
C VAL A 33 4.09 16.04 -22.69
N LYS A 34 2.78 15.83 -22.66
CA LYS A 34 2.02 16.10 -21.44
C LYS A 34 2.69 15.22 -20.39
N LYS A 35 3.38 15.84 -19.43
CA LYS A 35 3.78 15.17 -18.19
C LYS A 35 2.48 14.77 -17.52
N THR A 36 2.04 13.59 -17.88
CA THR A 36 0.88 12.97 -17.32
C THR A 36 1.21 12.66 -15.87
N SER A 37 0.57 13.40 -14.98
CA SER A 37 0.56 13.22 -13.54
C SER A 37 -0.23 11.96 -13.18
N HIS A 38 0.09 10.82 -13.79
CA HIS A 38 -0.40 9.54 -13.32
C HIS A 38 0.29 9.27 -11.99
N LEU A 39 -0.38 9.62 -10.89
CA LEU A 39 -0.12 8.91 -9.65
C LEU A 39 -0.33 7.41 -9.96
N PRO A 40 0.65 6.54 -9.67
CA PRO A 40 0.54 5.14 -10.04
C PRO A 40 -0.54 4.51 -9.16
N VAL A 41 -1.72 4.26 -9.75
CA VAL A 41 -2.81 3.47 -9.16
C VAL A 41 -2.32 2.23 -8.38
N PRO A 42 -1.27 1.49 -8.78
CA PRO A 42 -0.76 0.37 -7.97
C PRO A 42 -0.17 0.74 -6.60
N THR A 43 0.35 1.96 -6.37
CA THR A 43 0.87 2.33 -5.04
C THR A 43 -0.24 2.57 -4.02
N MET A 44 -1.43 2.96 -4.47
CA MET A 44 -2.60 3.13 -3.59
C MET A 44 -3.12 1.77 -3.09
N LEU A 45 -3.04 0.73 -3.93
CA LEU A 45 -3.47 -0.62 -3.58
C LEU A 45 -2.55 -1.27 -2.53
N LEU A 46 -1.23 -1.05 -2.65
CA LEU A 46 -0.23 -1.51 -1.67
C LEU A 46 -0.42 -0.83 -0.31
N GLY A 47 -0.70 0.48 -0.30
CA GLY A 47 -1.00 1.22 0.93
C GLY A 47 -2.27 0.74 1.63
N ALA A 48 -3.31 0.40 0.86
CA ALA A 48 -4.56 -0.14 1.38
C ALA A 48 -4.38 -1.54 2.00
N LEU A 49 -3.60 -2.42 1.36
CA LEU A 49 -3.27 -3.74 1.90
C LEU A 49 -2.46 -3.65 3.20
N ALA A 50 -1.47 -2.75 3.27
CA ALA A 50 -0.71 -2.51 4.49
C ALA A 50 -1.60 -1.98 5.63
N LEU A 51 -2.55 -1.10 5.31
CA LEU A 51 -3.51 -0.55 6.27
C LEU A 51 -4.49 -1.62 6.80
N ILE A 52 -4.96 -2.52 5.94
CA ILE A 52 -5.83 -3.64 6.33
C ILE A 52 -5.08 -4.64 7.24
N ILE A 53 -3.79 -4.88 6.99
CA ILE A 53 -2.94 -5.72 7.86
C ILE A 53 -2.69 -5.04 9.22
N LEU A 54 -2.54 -3.71 9.25
CA LEU A 54 -2.42 -2.93 10.49
C LEU A 54 -3.73 -2.85 11.31
N LEU A 55 -4.88 -2.88 10.63
CA LEU A 55 -6.22 -2.89 11.26
C LEU A 55 -6.67 -4.29 11.65
N GLY A 56 -6.10 -5.34 11.04
CA GLY A 56 -6.34 -6.75 11.31
C GLY A 56 -5.66 -7.23 12.60
N GLY A 57 -5.84 -6.51 13.70
CA GLY A 57 -5.47 -7.01 15.02
C GLY A 57 -6.33 -8.22 15.36
N ASN A 58 -5.70 -9.38 15.51
CA ASN A 58 -6.35 -10.64 15.84
C ASN A 58 -7.09 -10.56 17.19
N ALA A 59 -8.36 -10.18 17.18
CA ALA A 59 -9.27 -10.39 18.30
C ALA A 59 -9.89 -11.79 18.18
N LEU A 60 -9.05 -12.83 18.21
CA LEU A 60 -9.51 -14.09 18.79
C LEU A 60 -9.69 -13.79 20.27
N SER A 61 -10.88 -13.35 20.66
CA SER A 61 -11.24 -13.19 22.08
C SER A 61 -11.00 -14.53 22.75
N ALA A 62 -9.84 -14.66 23.40
CA ALA A 62 -9.57 -15.77 24.28
C ALA A 62 -10.71 -15.83 25.32
N PRO A 63 -11.07 -17.01 25.84
CA PRO A 63 -12.15 -17.15 26.83
C PRO A 63 -11.72 -16.61 28.21
N VAL A 64 -11.34 -15.34 28.25
CA VAL A 64 -10.81 -14.59 29.39
C VAL A 64 -11.80 -14.64 30.55
N ASP A 65 -13.08 -14.47 30.28
CA ASP A 65 -14.14 -14.57 31.29
C ASP A 65 -14.22 -15.97 31.92
N VAL A 66 -13.97 -17.03 31.12
CA VAL A 66 -13.98 -18.41 31.61
C VAL A 66 -12.76 -18.64 32.50
N TRP A 67 -11.58 -18.16 32.10
CA TRP A 67 -10.37 -18.26 32.93
C TRP A 67 -10.48 -17.42 34.20
N LEU A 68 -11.05 -16.22 34.13
CA LEU A 68 -11.26 -15.37 35.29
C LEU A 68 -12.20 -16.04 36.31
N ARG A 69 -13.33 -16.57 35.83
CA ARG A 69 -14.26 -17.31 36.69
C ARG A 69 -13.59 -18.52 37.33
N ARG A 70 -12.91 -19.37 36.55
CA ARG A 70 -12.20 -20.54 37.09
C ARG A 70 -11.07 -20.18 38.05
N GLY A 71 -10.36 -19.08 37.80
CA GLY A 71 -9.33 -18.57 38.70
C GLY A 71 -9.92 -18.13 40.04
N ASN A 72 -11.05 -17.42 40.01
CA ASN A 72 -11.76 -16.99 41.21
C ASN A 72 -12.33 -18.19 41.99
N GLU A 73 -12.98 -19.14 41.31
CA GLU A 73 -13.47 -20.38 41.92
C GLU A 73 -12.34 -21.17 42.61
N ALA A 74 -11.19 -21.31 41.94
CA ALA A 74 -10.02 -21.96 42.52
C ALA A 74 -9.47 -21.19 43.72
N TYR A 75 -9.44 -19.86 43.66
CA TYR A 75 -8.98 -19.02 44.76
C TYR A 75 -9.90 -19.14 45.99
N GLU A 76 -11.22 -19.13 45.78
CA GLU A 76 -12.24 -19.34 46.82
C GLU A 76 -12.15 -20.74 47.45
N ALA A 77 -11.91 -21.76 46.62
CA ALA A 77 -11.63 -23.13 47.08
C ALA A 77 -10.24 -23.28 47.75
N GLN A 78 -9.52 -22.18 47.94
CA GLN A 78 -8.17 -22.12 48.50
C GLN A 78 -7.11 -22.91 47.70
N GLN A 79 -7.40 -23.26 46.45
CA GLN A 79 -6.51 -23.93 45.52
C GLN A 79 -5.63 -22.88 44.83
N TYR A 80 -4.73 -22.25 45.58
CA TYR A 80 -3.98 -21.08 45.12
C TYR A 80 -3.05 -21.39 43.94
N ASP A 81 -2.46 -22.59 43.87
CA ASP A 81 -1.68 -23.04 42.71
C ASP A 81 -2.50 -23.02 41.42
N SER A 82 -3.71 -23.57 41.47
CA SER A 82 -4.63 -23.58 40.32
C SER A 82 -5.09 -22.16 39.95
N ALA A 83 -5.35 -21.31 40.95
CA ALA A 83 -5.73 -19.92 40.71
C ALA A 83 -4.64 -19.14 39.96
N VAL A 84 -3.37 -19.30 40.36
CA VAL A 84 -2.19 -18.72 39.68
C VAL A 84 -2.18 -19.12 38.20
N VAL A 85 -2.37 -20.40 37.88
CA VAL A 85 -2.37 -20.91 36.50
C VAL A 85 -3.44 -20.23 35.65
N TYR A 86 -4.65 -20.05 36.17
CA TYR A 86 -5.74 -19.42 35.41
C TYR A 86 -5.52 -17.92 35.20
N TYR A 87 -5.06 -17.20 36.23
CA TYR A 87 -4.75 -15.78 36.08
C TYR A 87 -3.58 -15.53 35.12
N GLN A 88 -2.57 -16.40 35.11
CA GLN A 88 -1.46 -16.28 34.17
C GLN A 88 -1.91 -16.43 32.72
N LYS A 89 -2.84 -17.35 32.42
CA LYS A 89 -3.43 -17.49 31.07
C LYS A 89 -4.09 -16.20 30.57
N ILE A 90 -4.71 -15.43 31.46
CA ILE A 90 -5.33 -14.15 31.10
C ILE A 90 -4.26 -13.12 30.74
N ILE A 91 -3.17 -13.06 31.50
CA ILE A 91 -2.04 -12.16 31.25
C ILE A 91 -1.33 -12.54 29.94
N ASP A 92 -1.10 -13.84 29.73
CA ASP A 92 -0.44 -14.37 28.53
C ASP A 92 -1.27 -14.13 27.26
N ALA A 93 -2.59 -14.01 27.38
CA ALA A 93 -3.48 -13.59 26.31
C ALA A 93 -3.42 -12.08 26.00
N GLY A 94 -2.51 -11.33 26.66
CA GLY A 94 -2.32 -9.91 26.46
C GLY A 94 -3.40 -9.03 27.11
N VAL A 95 -4.23 -9.60 27.99
CA VAL A 95 -5.27 -8.83 28.67
C VAL A 95 -4.68 -8.06 29.84
N THR A 96 -4.61 -6.75 29.67
CA THR A 96 -4.26 -5.82 30.75
C THR A 96 -5.48 -5.55 31.63
N ASN A 97 -5.57 -6.25 32.76
CA ASN A 97 -6.61 -6.03 33.77
C ASN A 97 -5.97 -5.95 35.17
N SER A 98 -6.12 -4.80 35.84
CA SER A 98 -5.57 -4.57 37.17
C SER A 98 -6.10 -5.53 38.23
N ALA A 99 -7.36 -5.94 38.14
CA ALA A 99 -7.96 -6.90 39.07
C ALA A 99 -7.30 -8.29 38.96
N VAL A 100 -6.91 -8.70 37.74
CA VAL A 100 -6.22 -9.98 37.53
C VAL A 100 -4.83 -9.96 38.17
N HIS A 101 -4.07 -8.87 37.99
CA HIS A 101 -2.76 -8.73 38.66
C HIS A 101 -2.87 -8.71 40.18
N TYR A 102 -3.87 -8.01 40.72
CA TYR A 102 -4.14 -7.99 42.15
C TYR A 102 -4.48 -9.39 42.69
N ASN A 103 -5.38 -10.11 42.02
CA ASN A 103 -5.78 -11.46 42.42
C ASN A 103 -4.62 -12.46 42.30
N LEU A 104 -3.78 -12.33 41.27
CA LEU A 104 -2.57 -13.14 41.12
C LEU A 104 -1.58 -12.90 42.26
N GLY A 105 -1.34 -11.63 42.63
CA GLY A 105 -0.49 -11.29 43.78
C GLY A 105 -1.01 -11.87 45.09
N ASN A 106 -2.33 -11.78 45.31
CA ASN A 106 -2.97 -12.40 46.47
C ASN A 106 -2.83 -13.93 46.45
N ALA A 107 -2.96 -14.58 45.30
CA ALA A 107 -2.80 -16.02 45.16
C ALA A 107 -1.38 -16.45 45.55
N TYR A 108 -0.34 -15.77 45.05
CA TYR A 108 1.05 -16.03 45.44
C TYR A 108 1.31 -15.80 46.93
N PHE A 109 0.79 -14.72 47.50
CA PHE A 109 0.92 -14.45 48.93
C PHE A 109 0.33 -15.57 49.78
N ARG A 110 -0.85 -16.07 49.40
CA ARG A 110 -1.54 -17.16 50.11
C ARG A 110 -0.85 -18.51 49.93
N LEU A 111 -0.24 -18.75 48.76
CA LEU A 111 0.55 -19.95 48.50
C LEU A 111 1.79 -20.01 49.40
N ASN A 112 2.54 -18.90 49.50
CA ASN A 112 3.71 -18.81 50.37
C ASN A 112 3.37 -18.99 51.85
N LYS A 113 2.12 -18.68 52.26
CA LYS A 113 1.64 -18.90 53.63
C LYS A 113 1.20 -20.33 53.96
N LYS A 114 0.98 -21.16 52.93
CA LYS A 114 0.61 -22.58 53.10
C LYS A 114 1.82 -23.52 53.11
N GLY A 115 2.96 -23.06 52.61
CA GLY A 115 4.23 -23.79 52.62
C GLY A 115 4.88 -23.85 53.99
#